data_AF-A0ABD1P6J7-F1
#
_entry.id   AF-A0ABD1P6J7-F1
#
_cell.length_a   1.000
_cell.length_b   1.000
_cell.length_c   1.000
_cell.angle_alpha   90.00
_cell.angle_beta   90.00
_cell.angle_gamma   90.00
#
_symmetry.space_group_name_H-M   'P 1'
#
loop_
_entity.id
_entity.type
_entity.pdbx_description
1 polymer ?
#
loop_
_entity_poly.entity_id
_entity_poly.type
_entity_poly.pdbx_seq_one_letter_code
_entity_poly.pdbx_strand_id
1 'polypeptide(L)'
;MEAQYPDRLFIHIGNALNASIRDGFSGILIDLFSKGVVIPELQNPQTWYNLRKNLKRGGRIMVNVGGNCVEPEDIRKDGSVIMEETLKAMHKVFPNELFVLSLDSRKEDSSLALTGEFPDVNEWKKRLKKPLKFYVDMWAPYKGSS
;
A
#
# COMPACT_ATOMS: atom_id res chain seq x y z
N MET A 1 -6.56 -17.98 -17.43
CA MET A 1 -5.55 -18.19 -16.36
C MET A 1 -6.23 -18.55 -15.04
N GLU A 2 -7.31 -17.87 -14.65
CA GLU A 2 -8.08 -18.18 -13.42
C GLU A 2 -8.76 -19.56 -13.46
N ALA A 3 -9.31 -19.99 -14.60
CA ALA A 3 -9.92 -21.32 -14.76
C ALA A 3 -8.94 -22.51 -14.62
N GLN A 4 -7.61 -22.28 -14.64
CA GLN A 4 -6.61 -23.34 -14.54
C GLN A 4 -6.17 -23.64 -13.10
N TYR A 5 -6.47 -22.77 -12.13
CA TYR A 5 -6.09 -22.95 -10.72
C TYR A 5 -7.21 -22.48 -9.78
N PRO A 6 -8.38 -23.13 -9.79
CA PRO A 6 -9.54 -22.70 -9.00
C PRO A 6 -9.24 -22.67 -7.49
N ASP A 7 -8.32 -23.50 -7.01
CA ASP A 7 -7.97 -23.60 -5.58
C ASP A 7 -6.90 -22.58 -5.10
N ARG A 8 -6.53 -21.61 -5.94
CA ARG A 8 -5.53 -20.58 -5.59
C ARG A 8 -6.12 -19.21 -5.35
N LEU A 9 -7.35 -18.97 -5.80
CA LEU A 9 -8.04 -17.69 -5.65
C LEU A 9 -9.35 -17.91 -4.91
N PHE A 10 -9.42 -17.38 -3.68
CA PHE A 10 -10.62 -17.39 -2.86
C PHE A 10 -11.17 -15.98 -2.79
N ILE A 11 -12.48 -15.84 -3.01
CA ILE A 11 -13.18 -14.56 -2.94
C ILE A 11 -14.05 -14.56 -1.71
N HIS A 12 -13.90 -13.54 -0.88
CA HIS A 12 -14.69 -13.33 0.32
C HIS A 12 -15.38 -11.97 0.22
N ILE A 13 -16.67 -11.92 0.60
CA ILE A 13 -17.45 -10.69 0.64
C ILE A 13 -17.56 -10.24 2.10
N GLY A 14 -17.08 -9.04 2.39
CA GLY A 14 -17.11 -8.47 3.74
C GLY A 14 -16.14 -7.30 3.90
N ASN A 15 -15.97 -6.86 5.14
CA ASN A 15 -14.97 -5.83 5.46
C ASN A 15 -13.57 -6.44 5.39
N ALA A 16 -12.80 -6.05 4.37
CA ALA A 16 -11.46 -6.55 4.13
C ALA A 16 -10.47 -6.25 5.28
N LEU A 17 -10.68 -5.19 6.06
CA LEU A 17 -9.81 -4.84 7.20
C LEU A 17 -9.92 -5.83 8.37
N ASN A 18 -10.98 -6.64 8.39
CA ASN A 18 -11.19 -7.70 9.39
C ASN A 18 -10.66 -9.07 8.91
N ALA A 19 -10.10 -9.15 7.71
CA ALA A 19 -9.60 -10.41 7.16
C ALA A 19 -8.43 -10.93 8.01
N SER A 20 -8.50 -12.20 8.38
CA SER A 20 -7.45 -12.90 9.12
C SER A 20 -7.41 -14.37 8.73
N ILE A 21 -6.23 -14.98 8.84
CA ILE A 21 -6.02 -16.42 8.72
C ILE A 21 -5.13 -16.88 9.87
N ARG A 22 -5.29 -18.14 10.28
CA ARG A 22 -4.64 -18.70 11.48
C ARG A 22 -3.14 -18.43 11.55
N ASP A 23 -2.44 -18.53 10.42
CA ASP A 23 -0.98 -18.41 10.34
C ASP A 23 -0.51 -17.04 9.82
N GLY A 24 -1.43 -16.10 9.59
CA GLY A 24 -1.14 -14.80 8.97
C GLY A 24 -0.77 -14.88 7.49
N PHE A 25 -0.70 -13.71 6.85
CA PHE A 25 -0.38 -13.54 5.43
C PHE A 25 1.12 -13.30 5.23
N SER A 26 1.69 -13.87 4.17
CA SER A 26 3.04 -13.50 3.73
C SER A 26 3.10 -12.11 3.10
N GLY A 27 1.98 -11.62 2.59
CA GLY A 27 1.85 -10.28 2.05
C GLY A 27 0.39 -9.83 2.02
N ILE A 28 0.16 -8.54 2.20
CA ILE A 28 -1.16 -7.91 2.09
C ILE A 28 -1.05 -6.81 1.02
N LEU A 29 -1.92 -6.87 0.02
CA LEU A 29 -2.08 -5.81 -0.98
C LEU A 29 -3.37 -5.05 -0.67
N ILE A 30 -3.30 -3.73 -0.56
CA ILE A 30 -4.43 -2.87 -0.20
C ILE A 30 -4.66 -1.86 -1.33
N ASP A 31 -5.84 -1.92 -1.93
CA ASP A 31 -6.31 -0.98 -2.95
C ASP A 31 -7.77 -0.65 -2.63
N LEU A 32 -7.98 0.10 -1.54
CA LEU A 32 -9.29 0.35 -0.94
C LEU A 32 -9.67 1.84 -1.04
N PHE A 33 -10.65 2.12 -1.88
CA PHE A 33 -11.16 3.47 -2.13
C PHE A 33 -12.67 3.53 -1.93
N SER A 34 -13.15 4.67 -1.45
CA SER A 34 -14.56 5.00 -1.36
C SER A 34 -14.76 6.45 -1.77
N LYS A 35 -15.68 6.69 -2.72
CA LYS A 35 -15.92 8.02 -3.30
C LYS A 35 -14.64 8.67 -3.83
N GLY A 36 -13.82 7.89 -4.54
CA GLY A 36 -12.59 8.35 -5.18
C GLY A 36 -11.37 8.53 -4.27
N VAL A 37 -11.52 8.47 -2.94
CA VAL A 37 -10.41 8.65 -1.98
C VAL A 37 -10.13 7.38 -1.19
N VAL A 38 -8.91 7.27 -0.65
CA VAL A 38 -8.54 6.23 0.33
C VAL A 38 -9.52 6.26 1.50
N ILE A 39 -9.97 5.09 1.92
CA ILE A 39 -10.94 4.96 3.02
C ILE A 39 -10.39 5.54 4.34
N PRO A 40 -11.22 6.20 5.16
CA PRO A 40 -10.76 6.90 6.37
C PRO A 40 -10.12 5.98 7.42
N GLU A 41 -10.49 4.70 7.43
CA GLU A 41 -9.93 3.70 8.34
C GLU A 41 -8.41 3.56 8.18
N LEU A 42 -7.87 3.81 6.98
CA LEU A 42 -6.43 3.74 6.70
C LEU A 42 -5.67 4.98 7.20
N GLN A 43 -6.35 6.04 7.64
CA GLN A 43 -5.73 7.17 8.33
C GLN A 43 -5.57 6.91 9.84
N ASN A 44 -6.04 5.77 10.34
CA ASN A 44 -5.92 5.39 11.75
C ASN A 44 -4.72 4.42 11.97
N PRO A 45 -3.71 4.79 12.79
CA PRO A 45 -2.59 3.90 13.13
C PRO A 45 -3.00 2.54 13.68
N GLN A 46 -4.13 2.46 14.40
CA GLN A 46 -4.62 1.20 14.96
C GLN A 46 -4.96 0.17 13.86
N THR A 47 -5.45 0.64 12.71
CA THR A 47 -5.74 -0.22 11.55
C THR A 47 -4.45 -0.88 11.06
N TRP A 48 -3.38 -0.10 10.91
CA TRP A 48 -2.07 -0.59 10.49
C TRP A 48 -1.45 -1.57 11.49
N TYR A 49 -1.61 -1.31 12.78
CA TYR A 49 -1.16 -2.24 13.83
C TYR A 49 -1.90 -3.59 13.76
N ASN A 50 -3.21 -3.58 13.52
CA ASN A 50 -4.00 -4.81 13.35
C ASN A 50 -3.58 -5.56 12.08
N LEU A 51 -3.36 -4.86 10.96
CA LEU A 51 -2.85 -5.46 9.73
C LEU A 51 -1.45 -6.07 9.93
N ARG A 52 -0.56 -5.39 10.66
CA ARG A 52 0.78 -5.90 10.99
C ARG A 52 0.71 -7.22 11.78
N LYS A 53 -0.23 -7.33 12.73
CA LYS A 53 -0.44 -8.58 13.49
C LYS A 53 -0.86 -9.76 12.63
N ASN A 54 -1.52 -9.49 11.51
CA ASN A 54 -1.95 -10.50 10.57
C ASN A 54 -0.86 -10.90 9.57
N LEU A 55 0.37 -10.38 9.67
CA LEU A 55 1.50 -10.79 8.84
C LEU A 55 2.28 -11.94 9.48
N LYS A 56 2.80 -12.83 8.64
CA LYS A 56 3.89 -13.73 9.01
C LYS A 56 5.16 -12.94 9.29
N ARG A 57 6.11 -13.54 10.02
CA ARG A 57 7.46 -12.98 10.18
C ARG A 57 8.09 -12.74 8.80
N GLY A 58 8.51 -11.50 8.53
CA GLY A 58 9.07 -11.08 7.25
C GLY A 58 8.02 -10.76 6.17
N GLY A 59 6.73 -10.86 6.49
CA GLY A 59 5.65 -10.44 5.59
C GLY A 59 5.58 -8.93 5.43
N ARG A 60 4.91 -8.48 4.36
CA ARG A 60 4.89 -7.06 3.95
C ARG A 60 3.50 -6.59 3.58
N ILE A 61 3.26 -5.29 3.69
CA ILE A 61 2.07 -4.63 3.18
C ILE A 61 2.49 -3.72 2.03
N MET A 62 1.78 -3.80 0.91
CA MET A 62 1.83 -2.79 -0.15
C MET A 62 0.45 -2.17 -0.28
N VAL A 63 0.39 -0.85 -0.33
CA VAL A 63 -0.88 -0.12 -0.40
C VAL A 63 -0.80 0.97 -1.47
N ASN A 64 -1.87 1.10 -2.25
CA ASN A 64 -2.14 2.29 -3.04
C ASN A 64 -2.69 3.37 -2.12
N VAL A 65 -1.93 4.45 -1.93
CA VAL A 65 -2.31 5.58 -1.07
C VAL A 65 -2.95 6.72 -1.85
N GLY A 66 -3.22 6.51 -3.15
CA GLY A 66 -3.78 7.54 -4.03
C GLY A 66 -2.82 8.69 -4.28
N GLY A 67 -3.36 9.85 -4.64
CA GLY A 67 -2.61 11.10 -4.81
C GLY A 67 -3.56 12.25 -5.18
N ASN A 68 -3.04 13.29 -5.84
CA ASN A 68 -3.76 14.56 -6.03
C ASN A 68 -4.98 14.48 -6.97
N CYS A 69 -5.06 13.43 -7.79
CA CYS A 69 -6.05 13.33 -8.86
C CYS A 69 -7.38 12.78 -8.34
N VAL A 70 -8.01 13.54 -7.44
CA VAL A 70 -9.37 13.29 -7.00
C VAL A 70 -10.15 14.56 -7.22
N GLU A 71 -11.03 14.55 -8.22
CA GLU A 71 -12.19 15.44 -8.30
C GLU A 71 -13.17 14.91 -7.24
N PRO A 72 -13.16 15.41 -6.00
CA PRO A 72 -13.98 14.82 -4.98
C PRO A 72 -15.42 15.32 -5.21
N GLU A 73 -16.40 14.45 -5.03
CA GLU A 73 -17.82 14.88 -4.89
C GLU A 73 -17.99 15.91 -3.74
N ASP A 74 -16.99 16.02 -2.86
CA ASP A 74 -16.87 17.02 -1.80
C ASP A 74 -15.52 17.76 -1.90
N ILE A 75 -15.53 18.96 -2.50
CA ILE A 75 -14.38 19.89 -2.68
C ILE A 75 -13.54 20.09 -1.40
N ARG A 76 -14.06 19.74 -0.23
CA ARG A 76 -13.39 19.84 1.07
C ARG A 76 -12.42 18.69 1.39
N LYS A 77 -12.36 17.63 0.57
CA LYS A 77 -11.48 16.48 0.79
C LYS A 77 -10.35 16.45 -0.23
N ASP A 78 -9.23 17.05 0.14
CA ASP A 78 -8.02 17.00 -0.67
C ASP A 78 -7.37 15.61 -0.59
N GLY A 79 -7.29 14.92 -1.74
CA GLY A 79 -6.68 13.60 -1.85
C GLY A 79 -5.20 13.57 -1.42
N SER A 80 -4.48 14.68 -1.60
CA SER A 80 -3.09 14.82 -1.16
C SER A 80 -2.97 14.79 0.36
N VAL A 81 -3.90 15.46 1.06
CA VAL A 81 -3.97 15.48 2.52
C VAL A 81 -4.32 14.09 3.04
N ILE A 82 -5.29 13.41 2.41
CA ILE A 82 -5.67 12.03 2.79
C ILE A 82 -4.51 11.06 2.60
N MET A 83 -3.79 11.17 1.47
CA MET A 83 -2.59 10.39 1.20
C MET A 83 -1.53 10.61 2.29
N GLU A 84 -1.25 11.87 2.61
CA GLU A 84 -0.24 12.23 3.61
C GLU A 84 -0.62 11.75 5.02
N GLU A 85 -1.88 11.93 5.44
CA GLU A 85 -2.35 11.42 6.74
C GLU A 85 -2.32 9.88 6.80
N THR A 86 -2.57 9.21 5.68
CA THR A 86 -2.41 7.75 5.56
C THR A 86 -0.96 7.34 5.74
N LEU A 87 -0.01 8.01 5.07
CA LEU A 87 1.43 7.75 5.18
C LEU A 87 1.95 8.03 6.60
N LYS A 88 1.51 9.11 7.25
CA LYS A 88 1.83 9.39 8.66
C LYS A 88 1.30 8.29 9.59
N ALA A 89 0.07 7.82 9.36
CA ALA A 89 -0.50 6.74 10.15
C ALA A 89 0.28 5.44 10.00
N MET A 90 0.72 5.11 8.78
CA MET A 90 1.62 3.98 8.52
C MET A 90 2.96 4.16 9.22
N HIS A 91 3.59 5.34 9.12
CA HIS A 91 4.92 5.60 9.65
C HIS A 91 4.98 5.46 11.19
N LYS A 92 3.89 5.79 11.89
CA LYS A 92 3.75 5.54 13.34
C LYS A 92 3.87 4.06 13.71
N VAL A 93 3.51 3.15 12.81
CA VAL A 93 3.53 1.70 13.04
C VAL A 93 4.75 1.02 12.42
N PHE A 94 5.27 1.57 11.32
CA PHE A 94 6.43 1.05 10.56
C PHE A 94 7.56 2.10 10.46
N PRO A 95 8.10 2.56 11.60
CA PRO A 95 9.18 3.55 11.59
C PRO A 95 10.42 2.98 10.91
N ASN A 96 11.03 3.73 9.99
CA ASN A 96 12.18 3.31 9.17
C ASN A 96 11.94 2.08 8.26
N GLU A 97 10.71 1.56 8.23
CA GLU A 97 10.30 0.40 7.46
C GLU A 97 9.23 0.79 6.43
N LEU A 98 9.18 2.06 6.00
CA LEU A 98 8.17 2.57 5.07
C LEU A 98 8.84 3.24 3.87
N PHE A 99 8.51 2.75 2.68
CA PHE A 99 9.04 3.24 1.40
C PHE A 99 7.88 3.64 0.50
N VAL A 100 8.04 4.74 -0.22
CA VAL A 100 7.01 5.31 -1.11
C VAL A 100 7.54 5.37 -2.53
N LEU A 101 6.69 5.00 -3.47
CA LEU A 101 6.86 5.16 -4.90
C LEU A 101 5.80 6.14 -5.40
N SER A 102 6.23 7.33 -5.80
CA SER A 102 5.36 8.32 -6.45
C SER A 102 5.44 8.13 -7.96
N LEU A 103 4.30 7.94 -8.61
CA LEU A 103 4.21 7.71 -10.05
C LEU A 103 3.96 9.02 -10.83
N ASP A 104 4.34 10.16 -10.26
CA ASP A 104 4.21 11.54 -10.79
C ASP A 104 4.58 11.64 -12.27
N SER A 105 3.60 11.31 -13.09
CA SER A 105 3.56 11.50 -14.53
C SER A 105 2.31 12.33 -14.75
N ARG A 106 2.42 13.35 -15.60
CA ARG A 106 1.60 14.60 -15.64
C ARG A 106 0.06 14.45 -15.81
N LYS A 107 -0.53 13.27 -15.59
CA LYS A 107 -1.96 12.96 -15.68
C LYS A 107 -2.49 12.00 -14.61
N GLU A 108 -1.64 11.26 -13.89
CA GLU A 108 -2.06 10.27 -12.88
C GLU A 108 -1.14 10.38 -11.66
N ASP A 109 -1.50 11.25 -10.72
CA ASP A 109 -0.81 11.40 -9.44
C ASP A 109 -1.29 10.28 -8.51
N SER A 110 -0.63 9.11 -8.56
CA SER A 110 -0.86 8.01 -7.62
C SER A 110 0.45 7.58 -6.97
N SER A 111 0.40 7.28 -5.68
CA SER A 111 1.53 6.82 -4.90
C SER A 111 1.27 5.44 -4.30
N LEU A 112 2.31 4.63 -4.23
CA LEU A 112 2.32 3.33 -3.56
C LEU A 112 3.20 3.41 -2.32
N ALA A 113 2.81 2.74 -1.24
CA ALA A 113 3.65 2.57 -0.06
C ALA A 113 3.92 1.07 0.19
N LEU A 114 5.13 0.75 0.63
CA LEU A 114 5.61 -0.60 0.92
C LEU A 114 6.25 -0.66 2.30
N THR A 115 5.87 -1.66 3.10
CA THR A 115 6.42 -1.85 4.45
C THR A 115 7.56 -2.87 4.51
N GLY A 116 8.33 -2.81 5.60
CA GLY A 116 9.42 -3.72 5.95
C GLY A 116 10.78 -3.27 5.39
N GLU A 117 11.82 -4.06 5.65
CA GLU A 117 13.17 -3.81 5.14
C GLU A 117 13.20 -3.68 3.62
N PHE A 118 13.87 -2.66 3.08
CA PHE A 118 13.96 -2.52 1.63
C PHE A 118 14.74 -3.69 1.01
N PRO A 119 14.23 -4.34 -0.05
CA PRO A 119 14.95 -5.45 -0.68
C PRO A 119 16.22 -4.95 -1.39
N ASP A 120 17.19 -5.85 -1.59
CA ASP A 120 18.34 -5.55 -2.42
C ASP A 120 17.90 -5.19 -3.86
N VAL A 121 18.26 -3.99 -4.28
CA VAL A 121 17.84 -3.40 -5.57
C VAL A 121 18.28 -4.25 -6.76
N ASN A 122 19.49 -4.80 -6.72
CA ASN A 122 20.05 -5.57 -7.82
C ASN A 122 19.35 -6.93 -7.94
N GLU A 123 19.15 -7.63 -6.82
CA GLU A 123 18.41 -8.88 -6.77
C GLU A 123 16.94 -8.69 -7.15
N TRP A 124 16.32 -7.58 -6.73
CA TRP A 124 14.95 -7.27 -7.12
C TRP A 124 14.83 -7.06 -8.65
N LYS A 125 15.70 -6.24 -9.24
CA LYS A 125 15.73 -6.01 -10.70
C LYS A 125 16.02 -7.27 -11.50
N LYS A 126 16.82 -8.21 -10.99
CA LYS A 126 17.08 -9.50 -11.66
C LYS A 126 15.81 -10.34 -11.81
N ARG A 127 14.87 -10.23 -10.86
CA ARG A 127 13.60 -11.00 -10.84
C ARG A 127 12.47 -10.36 -11.64
N LEU A 128 12.62 -9.11 -12.08
CA LEU A 128 11.59 -8.35 -12.79
C LEU A 128 11.78 -8.35 -14.32
N LYS A 129 10.67 -8.25 -15.04
CA LYS A 129 10.67 -8.00 -16.50
C LYS A 129 11.17 -6.57 -16.78
N LYS A 130 11.81 -6.35 -17.96
CA LYS A 130 12.41 -5.06 -18.35
C LYS A 130 11.56 -3.82 -18.03
N PRO A 131 10.24 -3.77 -18.35
CA PRO A 131 9.43 -2.57 -18.08
C PRO A 131 9.31 -2.23 -16.59
N LEU A 132 9.39 -3.23 -15.70
CA LEU A 132 9.21 -3.05 -14.26
C LEU A 132 10.50 -2.69 -13.53
N LYS A 133 11.67 -2.89 -14.16
CA LYS A 133 12.97 -2.62 -13.52
C LYS A 133 13.18 -1.15 -13.20
N PHE A 134 12.61 -0.26 -14.02
CA PHE A 134 12.72 1.18 -13.85
C PHE A 134 12.10 1.65 -12.53
N TYR A 135 10.94 1.11 -12.14
CA TYR A 135 10.25 1.50 -10.91
C TYR A 135 10.98 1.10 -9.63
N VAL A 136 11.92 0.15 -9.69
CA VAL A 136 12.71 -0.25 -8.51
C VAL A 136 13.52 0.91 -7.96
N ASP A 137 14.08 1.75 -8.85
CA ASP A 137 14.91 2.89 -8.47
C ASP A 137 14.11 4.10 -7.97
N MET A 138 12.79 4.09 -8.14
CA MET A 138 11.92 5.21 -7.80
C MET A 138 11.37 5.13 -6.36
N TRP A 139 11.58 4.01 -5.67
CA TRP A 139 11.18 3.88 -4.27
C TRP A 139 12.12 4.69 -3.37
N ALA A 140 11.56 5.49 -2.48
CA ALA A 140 12.29 6.27 -1.50
C ALA A 140 11.77 6.01 -0.07
N PRO A 141 12.62 6.05 0.97
CA PRO A 141 12.15 6.02 2.36
C PRO A 141 11.20 7.19 2.63
N TYR A 142 10.07 6.91 3.30
CA TYR A 142 9.20 7.98 3.78
C TYR A 142 9.88 8.69 4.95
N LYS A 143 10.18 9.98 4.75
CA LYS A 143 10.71 10.87 5.77
C LYS A 143 9.52 11.65 6.31
N GLY A 144 8.88 11.15 7.37
CA GLY A 144 7.76 11.86 7.98
C GLY A 144 8.15 13.29 8.33
N SER A 145 7.20 14.22 8.20
CA SER A 145 7.36 15.57 8.76
C SER A 145 7.18 15.47 10.27
N SER A 146 8.20 15.89 11.04
CA SER A 146 8.14 16.00 12.51
C SER A 146 7.02 16.92 12.98
#